data_AF-A0A349GZQ0-F1
#
_entry.id   AF-A0A349GZQ0-F1
#
_cell.length_a   1.000
_cell.length_b   1.000
_cell.length_c   1.000
_cell.angle_alpha   90.00
_cell.angle_beta   90.00
_cell.angle_gamma   90.00
#
_symmetry.space_group_name_H-M   'P 1'
#
loop_
_entity.id
_entity.type
_entity.pdbx_description
1 polymer ?
#
loop_
_entity_poly.entity_id
_entity_poly.type
_entity_poly.pdbx_seq_one_letter_code
_entity_poly.pdbx_strand_id
1 'polypeptide(L)'
;MEKLKQILTNALLAFALISTGFALGKHAVKPDVPADPQLPTANGRQIAVYYLHSTFRCVTCNTIESMTKALLDSTYSDALAAGAIQWHEVDFSENTAMAKQFEIVASCVVVAEMKDGIVTDYKRLDDVWTLMEDPAAFNAYISTAIDGYLKKTGGGV
;
A
#
# COMPACT_ATOMS: atom_id res chain seq x y z
N MET A 1 24.29 -44.57 18.45
CA MET A 1 23.36 -43.43 18.66
C MET A 1 23.89 -42.10 18.13
N GLU A 2 25.21 -41.88 18.04
CA GLU A 2 25.81 -40.64 17.49
C GLU A 2 25.52 -40.40 15.99
N LYS A 3 25.62 -41.43 15.14
CA LYS A 3 25.35 -41.28 13.70
C LYS A 3 23.91 -40.85 13.42
N LEU A 4 22.94 -41.31 14.22
CA LEU A 4 21.54 -40.91 14.11
C LEU A 4 21.34 -39.45 14.51
N LYS A 5 22.01 -39.00 15.58
CA LYS A 5 22.00 -37.58 15.98
C LYS A 5 22.59 -36.68 14.90
N GLN A 6 23.72 -37.06 14.30
CA GLN A 6 24.34 -36.30 13.20
C GLN A 6 23.45 -36.21 11.96
N ILE A 7 22.79 -37.30 11.57
CA ILE A 7 21.84 -37.29 10.44
C ILE A 7 20.65 -36.37 10.75
N LEU A 8 20.10 -36.43 11.96
CA LEU A 8 18.98 -35.56 12.37
C LEU A 8 19.40 -34.08 12.42
N THR A 9 20.59 -33.77 12.95
CA THR A 9 21.11 -32.39 12.99
C THR A 9 21.32 -31.84 11.58
N ASN A 10 21.89 -32.62 10.66
CA ASN A 10 22.11 -32.18 9.29
C ASN A 10 20.78 -32.01 8.53
N ALA A 11 19.80 -32.88 8.77
CA ALA A 11 18.46 -32.75 8.19
C ALA A 11 17.72 -31.50 8.70
N LEU A 12 17.83 -31.20 10.00
CA LEU A 12 17.28 -29.98 10.60
C LEU A 12 17.94 -28.71 10.06
N LEU A 13 19.26 -28.71 9.90
CA LEU A 13 19.99 -27.59 9.31
C LEU A 13 19.61 -27.38 7.83
N ALA A 14 19.47 -28.45 7.06
CA ALA A 14 18.99 -28.36 5.68
C ALA A 14 17.56 -27.81 5.60
N PHE A 15 16.66 -28.28 6.47
CA PHE A 15 15.29 -27.78 6.52
C PHE A 15 15.22 -26.29 6.92
N ALA A 16 16.03 -25.87 7.89
CA ALA A 16 16.12 -24.46 8.30
C ALA A 16 16.69 -23.56 7.19
N LEU A 17 17.68 -24.03 6.43
CA LEU A 17 18.23 -23.29 5.28
C LEU A 17 17.22 -23.22 4.12
N ILE A 18 16.50 -24.30 3.85
CA ILE A 18 15.44 -24.33 2.83
C ILE A 18 14.29 -23.41 3.23
N SER A 19 13.85 -23.41 4.50
CA SER A 19 12.77 -22.53 4.95
C SER A 19 13.16 -21.05 4.88
N THR A 20 14.39 -20.71 5.27
CA THR A 20 14.91 -19.35 5.19
C THR A 20 15.06 -18.88 3.74
N GLY A 21 15.54 -19.76 2.85
CA GLY A 21 15.63 -19.48 1.41
C GLY A 21 14.26 -19.29 0.76
N PHE A 22 13.28 -20.10 1.13
CA PHE A 22 11.92 -20.01 0.62
C PHE A 22 11.15 -18.80 1.18
N ALA A 23 11.52 -18.28 2.35
CA ALA A 23 10.96 -17.04 2.90
C ALA A 23 11.49 -15.79 2.19
N LEU A 24 12.78 -15.77 1.83
CA LEU A 24 13.40 -14.65 1.13
C LEU A 24 12.97 -14.55 -0.35
N GLY A 25 12.75 -15.69 -1.03
CA GLY A 25 12.35 -15.70 -2.44
C GLY A 25 10.94 -15.19 -2.73
N LYS A 26 10.05 -15.15 -1.74
CA LYS A 26 8.63 -14.76 -1.90
C LYS A 26 8.37 -13.26 -1.82
N HIS A 27 9.33 -12.48 -1.34
CA HIS A 27 9.15 -11.03 -1.11
C HIS A 27 9.63 -10.16 -2.29
N ALA A 28 10.15 -10.76 -3.36
CA ALA A 28 10.83 -10.01 -4.43
C ALA A 28 9.99 -9.81 -5.70
N VAL A 29 8.83 -10.46 -5.83
CA VAL A 29 7.98 -10.34 -7.02
C VAL A 29 6.68 -9.66 -6.61
N LYS A 30 6.67 -8.31 -6.63
CA LYS A 30 5.42 -7.56 -6.68
C LYS A 30 4.80 -7.89 -8.04
N PRO A 31 3.62 -8.55 -8.10
CA PRO A 31 3.00 -8.81 -9.39
C PRO A 31 2.67 -7.46 -10.05
N ASP A 32 3.08 -7.29 -11.32
CA ASP A 32 2.60 -6.23 -12.20
C ASP A 32 1.11 -6.47 -12.45
N VAL A 33 0.28 -6.07 -11.49
CA VAL A 33 -1.17 -6.06 -11.64
C VAL A 33 -1.52 -4.71 -12.27
N PRO A 34 -2.18 -4.72 -13.45
CA PRO A 34 -2.71 -3.50 -14.03
C PRO A 34 -3.55 -2.79 -13.00
N ALA A 35 -3.36 -1.48 -12.86
CA ALA A 35 -4.23 -0.70 -12.01
C ALA A 35 -5.68 -0.83 -12.50
N ASP A 36 -6.64 -0.59 -11.61
CA ASP A 36 -8.06 -0.62 -11.92
C ASP A 36 -8.35 -0.01 -13.32
N PRO A 37 -9.04 -0.72 -14.23
CA PRO A 37 -9.36 -0.23 -15.57
C PRO A 37 -10.13 1.11 -15.58
N GLN A 38 -10.71 1.50 -14.43
CA GLN A 38 -11.38 2.79 -14.26
C GLN A 38 -10.44 3.95 -13.96
N LEU A 39 -9.14 3.69 -13.74
CA LEU A 39 -8.15 4.73 -13.50
C LEU A 39 -7.78 5.44 -14.82
N PRO A 40 -7.82 6.78 -14.85
CA PRO A 40 -7.29 7.53 -15.97
C PRO A 40 -5.85 7.11 -16.24
N THR A 41 -5.60 6.55 -17.43
CA THR A 41 -4.24 6.23 -17.90
C THR A 41 -3.55 7.53 -18.29
N ALA A 42 -3.17 8.31 -17.29
CA ALA A 42 -2.36 9.47 -17.53
C ALA A 42 -0.91 9.01 -17.75
N ASN A 43 -0.33 9.46 -18.87
CA ASN A 43 1.06 9.14 -19.22
C ASN A 43 2.00 9.79 -18.20
N GLY A 44 3.01 9.03 -17.75
CA GLY A 44 3.99 9.50 -16.79
C GLY A 44 3.76 9.01 -15.36
N ARG A 45 4.45 9.67 -14.43
CA ARG A 45 4.54 9.26 -13.02
C ARG A 45 3.59 10.06 -12.16
N GLN A 46 2.75 9.38 -11.39
CA GLN A 46 1.71 9.97 -10.57
C GLN A 46 1.60 9.23 -9.24
N ILE A 47 0.85 9.81 -8.31
CA ILE A 47 0.57 9.19 -7.02
C ILE A 47 -0.92 8.93 -6.94
N ALA A 48 -1.30 7.69 -6.61
CA ALA A 48 -2.67 7.36 -6.29
C ALA A 48 -2.80 7.13 -4.79
N VAL A 49 -3.74 7.84 -4.17
CA VAL A 49 -4.11 7.66 -2.77
C VAL A 49 -5.45 6.94 -2.75
N TYR A 50 -5.44 5.70 -2.28
CA TYR A 50 -6.61 4.86 -2.16
C TYR A 50 -7.09 4.81 -0.72
N TYR A 51 -8.40 4.93 -0.51
CA TYR A 51 -9.05 4.42 0.67
C TYR A 51 -9.77 3.12 0.34
N LEU A 52 -9.22 2.03 0.85
CA LEU A 52 -9.72 0.69 0.64
C LEU A 52 -10.62 0.33 1.81
N HIS A 53 -11.87 -0.04 1.53
CA HIS A 53 -12.84 -0.41 2.55
C HIS A 53 -13.59 -1.68 2.16
N SER A 54 -14.23 -2.33 3.13
CA SER A 54 -15.19 -3.41 2.85
C SER A 54 -16.56 -2.83 2.52
N THR A 55 -17.43 -3.63 1.88
CA THR A 55 -18.82 -3.27 1.59
C THR A 55 -19.57 -2.82 2.84
N PHE A 56 -19.32 -3.50 3.96
CA PHE A 56 -19.78 -3.05 5.26
C PHE A 56 -18.84 -2.00 5.82
N ARG A 57 -19.36 -0.78 5.98
CA ARG A 57 -18.62 0.38 6.48
C ARG A 57 -19.09 0.75 7.88
N CYS A 58 -18.16 0.83 8.84
CA CYS A 58 -18.44 1.32 10.18
C CYS A 58 -18.22 2.83 10.30
N VAL A 59 -18.57 3.42 11.45
CA VAL A 59 -18.35 4.85 11.72
C VAL A 59 -16.88 5.22 11.55
N THR A 60 -15.97 4.40 12.09
CA THR A 60 -14.52 4.61 11.98
C THR A 60 -14.03 4.60 10.54
N CYS A 61 -14.55 3.70 9.70
CA CYS A 61 -14.23 3.70 8.26
C CYS A 61 -14.57 5.06 7.63
N ASN A 62 -15.77 5.59 7.91
CA ASN A 62 -16.21 6.88 7.38
C ASN A 62 -15.37 8.04 7.92
N THR A 63 -14.94 7.96 9.18
CA THR A 63 -14.04 8.95 9.79
C THR A 63 -12.68 8.97 9.11
N ILE A 64 -12.05 7.80 8.90
CA ILE A 64 -10.74 7.69 8.24
C ILE A 64 -10.81 8.23 6.81
N GLU A 65 -11.86 7.85 6.05
CA GLU A 65 -12.08 8.39 4.70
C GLU A 65 -12.17 9.92 4.72
N SER A 66 -13.05 10.46 5.57
CA SER A 66 -13.31 11.89 5.65
C SER A 66 -12.07 12.69 6.06
N MET A 67 -11.31 12.20 7.05
CA MET A 67 -10.07 12.83 7.49
C MET A 67 -9.02 12.82 6.38
N THR A 68 -8.87 11.70 5.67
CA THR A 68 -7.94 11.58 4.55
C THR A 68 -8.32 12.52 3.43
N LYS A 69 -9.60 12.57 3.06
CA LYS A 69 -10.11 13.47 2.02
C LYS A 69 -9.90 14.94 2.41
N ALA A 70 -10.18 15.31 3.66
CA ALA A 70 -9.97 16.67 4.15
C ALA A 70 -8.48 17.07 4.10
N LEU A 71 -7.57 16.15 4.42
CA LEU A 71 -6.13 16.38 4.26
C LEU A 71 -5.76 16.63 2.80
N LEU A 72 -6.23 15.78 1.89
CA LEU A 72 -5.95 15.92 0.46
C LEU A 72 -6.49 17.23 -0.11
N ASP A 73 -7.74 17.55 0.19
CA ASP A 73 -8.41 18.76 -0.30
C ASP A 73 -7.78 20.06 0.28
N SER A 74 -7.16 20.00 1.46
CA SER A 74 -6.55 21.18 2.10
C SER A 74 -5.07 21.37 1.77
N THR A 75 -4.28 20.30 1.81
CA THR A 75 -2.81 20.36 1.71
C THR A 75 -2.32 20.06 0.30
N TYR A 76 -3.07 19.26 -0.46
CA TYR A 76 -2.66 18.74 -1.77
C TYR A 76 -3.60 19.16 -2.90
N SER A 77 -4.42 20.20 -2.69
CA SER A 77 -5.38 20.70 -3.69
C SER A 77 -4.73 21.02 -5.04
N ASP A 78 -3.57 21.66 -5.03
CA ASP A 78 -2.83 21.98 -6.25
C ASP A 78 -2.33 20.71 -6.97
N ALA A 79 -1.85 19.72 -6.21
CA ALA A 79 -1.38 18.45 -6.76
C ALA A 79 -2.54 17.58 -7.29
N LEU A 80 -3.71 17.64 -6.65
CA LEU A 80 -4.95 17.04 -7.14
C LEU A 80 -5.40 17.71 -8.44
N ALA A 81 -5.42 19.05 -8.47
CA ALA A 81 -5.81 19.81 -9.65
C ALA A 81 -4.85 19.60 -10.85
N ALA A 82 -3.56 19.44 -10.57
CA ALA A 82 -2.54 19.11 -11.57
C ALA A 82 -2.56 17.64 -12.02
N GLY A 83 -3.35 16.77 -11.37
CA GLY A 83 -3.36 15.33 -11.62
C GLY A 83 -2.08 14.61 -11.18
N ALA A 84 -1.24 15.25 -10.38
CA ALA A 84 -0.05 14.62 -9.80
C ALA A 84 -0.45 13.64 -8.67
N ILE A 85 -1.54 13.93 -7.97
CA ILE A 85 -2.20 13.04 -7.02
C ILE A 85 -3.60 12.71 -7.54
N GLN A 86 -4.01 11.45 -7.42
CA GLN A 86 -5.38 11.01 -7.63
C GLN A 86 -5.94 10.38 -6.36
N TRP A 87 -7.19 10.70 -6.02
CA TRP A 87 -7.91 10.11 -4.89
C TRP A 87 -8.90 9.06 -5.39
N HIS A 88 -8.92 7.90 -4.72
CA HIS A 88 -9.80 6.79 -5.05
C HIS A 88 -10.38 6.17 -3.78
N GLU A 89 -11.68 5.95 -3.77
CA GLU A 89 -12.34 5.10 -2.77
C GLU A 89 -12.73 3.78 -3.47
N VAL A 90 -12.35 2.65 -2.87
CA VAL A 90 -12.52 1.33 -3.50
C VAL A 90 -13.00 0.31 -2.48
N ASP A 91 -14.09 -0.38 -2.83
CA ASP A 91 -14.53 -1.58 -2.11
C ASP A 91 -13.65 -2.78 -2.50
N PHE A 92 -12.76 -3.17 -1.59
CA PHE A 92 -11.85 -4.29 -1.83
C PHE A 92 -12.57 -5.66 -1.83
N SER A 93 -13.82 -5.71 -1.35
CA SER A 93 -14.65 -6.92 -1.35
C SER A 93 -15.14 -7.25 -2.77
N GLU A 94 -15.34 -6.21 -3.57
CA GLU A 94 -15.68 -6.33 -4.99
C GLU A 94 -14.41 -6.41 -5.85
N ASN A 95 -13.34 -5.69 -5.47
CA ASN A 95 -12.05 -5.70 -6.16
C ASN A 95 -11.01 -6.62 -5.50
N THR A 96 -11.25 -7.94 -5.61
CA THR A 96 -10.37 -8.97 -5.02
C THR A 96 -8.93 -8.95 -5.57
N ALA A 97 -8.73 -8.50 -6.81
CA ALA A 97 -7.41 -8.36 -7.41
C ALA A 97 -6.59 -7.28 -6.69
N MET A 98 -7.20 -6.12 -6.44
CA MET A 98 -6.58 -5.02 -5.70
C MET A 98 -6.36 -5.40 -4.23
N ALA A 99 -7.32 -6.09 -3.60
CA ALA A 99 -7.17 -6.61 -2.25
C ALA A 99 -5.93 -7.51 -2.12
N LYS A 100 -5.71 -8.40 -3.11
CA LYS A 100 -4.52 -9.26 -3.15
C LYS A 100 -3.24 -8.47 -3.43
N GLN A 101 -3.28 -7.49 -4.34
CA GLN A 101 -2.13 -6.68 -4.72
C GLN A 101 -1.55 -5.87 -3.56
N PHE A 102 -2.42 -5.25 -2.76
CA PHE A 102 -2.05 -4.45 -1.60
C PHE A 102 -2.10 -5.23 -0.27
N GLU A 103 -2.29 -6.55 -0.36
CA GLU A 103 -2.37 -7.49 0.77
C GLU A 103 -3.39 -7.06 1.84
N ILE A 104 -4.52 -6.51 1.42
CA ILE A 104 -5.53 -5.89 2.27
C ILE A 104 -6.19 -6.93 3.17
N VAL A 105 -6.10 -6.69 4.47
CA VAL A 105 -6.74 -7.51 5.52
C VAL A 105 -7.84 -6.75 6.27
N ALA A 106 -7.84 -5.41 6.18
CA ALA A 106 -8.80 -4.52 6.80
C ALA A 106 -8.85 -3.18 6.03
N SER A 107 -9.84 -2.33 6.30
CA SER A 107 -9.92 -1.03 5.65
C SER A 107 -8.67 -0.19 5.97
N CYS A 108 -8.10 0.51 5.01
CA CYS A 108 -6.88 1.30 5.24
C CYS A 108 -6.66 2.31 4.10
N VAL A 109 -5.69 3.20 4.31
CA VAL A 109 -5.20 4.09 3.26
C VAL A 109 -3.96 3.47 2.61
N VAL A 110 -3.89 3.49 1.28
CA VAL A 110 -2.72 3.09 0.51
C VAL A 110 -2.26 4.27 -0.32
N VAL A 111 -0.97 4.58 -0.28
CA VAL A 111 -0.33 5.55 -1.17
C VAL A 111 0.54 4.78 -2.15
N ALA A 112 0.22 4.87 -3.44
CA ALA A 112 0.88 4.13 -4.51
C ALA A 112 1.52 5.06 -5.53
N GLU A 113 2.73 4.71 -5.98
CA GLU A 113 3.38 5.30 -7.14
C GLU A 113 2.88 4.61 -8.40
N MET A 114 2.25 5.39 -9.27
CA MET A 114 1.78 4.97 -10.57
C MET A 114 2.77 5.40 -11.63
N LYS A 115 3.09 4.51 -12.57
CA LYS A 115 3.81 4.84 -13.79
C LYS A 115 3.05 4.23 -14.97
N ASP A 116 2.58 5.09 -15.86
CA ASP A 116 1.86 4.68 -17.08
C ASP A 116 0.68 3.73 -16.77
N GLY A 117 -0.07 4.02 -15.69
CA GLY A 117 -1.21 3.21 -15.25
C GLY A 117 -0.86 1.91 -14.51
N ILE A 118 0.41 1.69 -14.16
CA ILE A 118 0.87 0.51 -13.41
C ILE A 118 1.38 0.95 -12.03
N VAL A 119 1.00 0.23 -10.98
CA VAL A 119 1.55 0.43 -9.63
C VAL A 119 2.99 -0.08 -9.61
N THR A 120 3.95 0.81 -9.37
CA THR A 120 5.38 0.47 -9.32
C THR A 120 5.92 0.36 -7.90
N ASP A 121 5.35 1.13 -6.98
CA ASP A 121 5.62 1.04 -5.55
C ASP A 121 4.38 1.45 -4.76
N TYR A 122 4.26 1.00 -3.52
CA TYR A 122 3.16 1.41 -2.66
C TYR A 122 3.53 1.28 -1.18
N LYS A 123 2.82 2.05 -0.36
CA LYS A 123 2.85 1.94 1.09
C LYS A 123 1.43 1.85 1.63
N ARG A 124 1.16 0.78 2.36
CA ARG A 124 -0.06 0.63 3.15
C ARG A 124 0.12 1.35 4.49
N LEU A 125 -0.88 2.13 4.88
CA LEU A 125 -0.87 2.96 6.07
C LEU A 125 -1.83 2.36 7.10
N ASP A 126 -1.45 1.24 7.71
CA ASP A 126 -2.30 0.53 8.68
C ASP A 126 -2.48 1.31 10.00
N ASP A 127 -1.51 2.14 10.38
CA ASP A 127 -1.57 2.94 11.62
C ASP A 127 -2.61 4.06 11.60
N VAL A 128 -3.34 4.27 10.49
CA VAL A 128 -4.46 5.23 10.45
C VAL A 128 -5.54 4.94 11.49
N TRP A 129 -5.71 3.67 11.87
CA TRP A 129 -6.64 3.25 12.92
C TRP A 129 -6.21 3.71 14.31
N THR A 130 -4.91 3.70 14.60
CA THR A 130 -4.38 4.08 15.91
C THR A 130 -4.19 5.59 16.02
N LEU A 131 -3.99 6.27 14.89
CA LEU A 131 -3.74 7.71 14.84
C LEU A 131 -5.01 8.55 14.67
N MET A 132 -6.17 7.95 14.41
CA MET A 132 -7.41 8.70 14.15
C MET A 132 -7.85 9.64 15.30
N GLU A 133 -7.46 9.34 16.54
CA GLU A 133 -7.76 10.16 17.72
C GLU A 133 -6.86 11.41 17.83
N ASP A 134 -5.77 11.45 17.06
CA ASP A 134 -4.86 12.60 16.94
C ASP A 134 -4.81 13.06 15.47
N PRO A 135 -5.67 14.03 15.08
CA PRO A 135 -5.70 14.52 13.70
C PRO A 135 -4.36 15.04 13.18
N ALA A 136 -3.49 15.58 14.06
CA ALA A 136 -2.20 16.09 13.64
C ALA A 136 -1.25 14.93 13.31
N ALA A 137 -1.19 13.91 14.16
CA ALA A 137 -0.38 12.71 13.92
C ALA A 137 -0.90 11.92 12.70
N PHE A 138 -2.22 11.79 12.55
CA PHE A 138 -2.85 11.18 11.38
C PHE A 138 -2.43 11.89 10.08
N ASN A 139 -2.58 13.23 10.05
CA ASN A 139 -2.25 14.02 8.88
C ASN A 139 -0.76 13.96 8.54
N ALA A 140 0.11 14.02 9.55
CA ALA A 140 1.56 13.91 9.37
C ALA A 140 1.95 12.53 8.82
N TYR A 141 1.31 11.47 9.29
CA TYR A 141 1.60 10.10 8.84
C TYR A 141 1.29 9.89 7.36
N ILE A 142 0.10 10.31 6.92
CA ILE A 142 -0.29 10.23 5.51
C ILE A 142 0.57 11.17 4.66
N SER A 143 0.79 12.41 5.11
CA SER A 143 1.60 13.39 4.37
C SER A 143 3.03 12.92 4.15
N THR A 144 3.64 12.31 5.18
CA THR A 144 5.00 11.75 5.06
C THR A 144 5.08 10.71 3.96
N ALA A 145 4.05 9.87 3.79
CA ALA A 145 4.00 8.89 2.72
C ALA A 145 3.86 9.57 1.34
N ILE A 146 2.90 10.50 1.20
CA ILE A 146 2.65 11.23 -0.05
C ILE A 146 3.89 12.02 -0.48
N ASP A 147 4.45 12.84 0.41
CA ASP A 147 5.64 13.64 0.14
C ASP A 147 6.85 12.78 -0.21
N GLY A 148 6.97 11.62 0.44
CA GLY A 148 8.01 10.64 0.13
C GLY A 148 7.94 10.17 -1.32
N TYR A 149 6.73 9.96 -1.84
CA TYR A 149 6.51 9.62 -3.24
C TYR A 149 6.65 10.84 -4.17
N LEU A 150 6.12 12.01 -3.82
CA LEU A 150 6.22 13.23 -4.65
C LEU A 150 7.68 13.62 -4.91
N LYS A 151 8.55 13.50 -3.90
CA LYS A 151 9.98 13.79 -4.05
C LYS A 151 10.67 12.83 -5.04
N LYS A 152 10.26 11.57 -5.06
CA LYS A 152 10.76 10.57 -6.03
C LYS A 152 10.24 10.84 -7.44
N THR A 153 9.00 11.34 -7.56
CA THR A 153 8.38 11.60 -8.87
C THR A 153 8.94 12.86 -9.54
N GLY A 154 9.21 13.93 -8.77
CA GLY A 154 9.78 15.18 -9.26
C GLY A 154 11.29 15.18 -9.54
N GLY A 155 12.01 14.10 -9.21
CA GLY A 155 13.46 13.96 -9.38
C GLY A 155 13.92 13.34 -10.70
N GLY A 156 13.01 13.14 -11.66
CA GLY A 156 13.32 12.53 -12.95
C GLY A 156 13.21 13.52 -14.10
N VAL A 157 14.20 14.41 -14.22
CA VAL A 157 14.50 15.17 -15.45
C VAL A 157 15.99 15.02 -15.73
#